data_AF-A0A2G6PIU2-F1
#
_entry.id   AF-A0A2G6PIU2-F1
#
_cell.length_a   1.000
_cell.length_b   1.000
_cell.length_c   1.000
_cell.angle_alpha   90.00
_cell.angle_beta   90.00
_cell.angle_gamma   90.00
#
_symmetry.space_group_name_H-M   'P 1'
#
loop_
_entity.id
_entity.type
_entity.pdbx_description
1 polymer ?
#
loop_
_entity_poly.entity_id
_entity_poly.type
_entity_poly.pdbx_seq_one_letter_code
_entity_poly.pdbx_strand_id
1 'polypeptide(L)'
;MLILLSVYPVGRAQDVEEFYAKMLEKEVEVVDPVKRPEIGVSAGMIHYLGDIRYRADNGMLGNLGTTVSVGTLIGSARQMRMNVMIMFGQLEGQDWEKSYVMNSWTDPIRLNEEVWYPSTAFKTQFFEIGFSWEYNFWHLLGKRKTARPYVSLGGGLMIFTPKGDYKNKNNDFYRYWADGTLHLYAENDPAAPPDKKKLLVTRDRNYETDLKSTNLFGIDPFPPVTAVFPVELGVDMYLSERVYMRLFTSLHLTITDLLDGYNKDVASHYGMKDKFPIDMFMYTGLALHLDLFSQREAYIMDQEFADIQDFDYEVFLADQDNDGVLDHLDQCPDTPENVAIDSVGCPLDTDRDGVPDYLDKQLNTPEGQPVDADGVSMSEADLTLPQDIQPLARDRVRQYTSMSKEWSKVYTFKGKQIPEKFLVVDTDGDGYISYDEVIRAVDGFFGGGGSFTPEDIYELNAFFFAQ
;
A
#
# COMPACT_ATOMS: atom_id res chain seq x y z
N MET A 1 -25.14 46.65 26.83
CA MET A 1 -24.47 45.97 25.71
C MET A 1 -23.08 45.58 26.19
N LEU A 2 -23.06 44.51 26.98
CA LEU A 2 -22.00 44.15 27.92
C LEU A 2 -21.88 42.62 27.85
N ILE A 3 -21.51 42.12 26.65
CA ILE A 3 -21.18 40.72 26.35
C ILE A 3 -20.23 40.74 25.14
N LEU A 4 -18.93 40.98 25.34
CA LEU A 4 -17.91 40.83 24.27
C LEU A 4 -16.46 40.91 24.79
N LEU A 5 -16.17 40.40 25.99
CA LEU A 5 -14.83 40.54 26.59
C LEU A 5 -14.33 39.32 27.37
N SER A 6 -14.66 38.09 26.94
CA SER A 6 -14.20 36.88 27.64
C SER A 6 -13.71 35.71 26.77
N VAL A 7 -13.31 35.94 25.51
CA VAL A 7 -12.81 34.85 24.63
C VAL A 7 -11.31 34.97 24.30
N TYR A 8 -10.58 35.91 24.91
CA TYR A 8 -9.21 36.27 24.48
C TYR A 8 -8.04 35.89 25.43
N PRO A 9 -8.10 34.78 26.20
CA PRO A 9 -6.84 34.14 26.59
C PRO A 9 -6.81 32.60 26.47
N VAL A 10 -7.81 31.94 25.88
CA VAL A 10 -7.81 30.46 25.82
C VAL A 10 -6.95 29.90 24.67
N GLY A 11 -6.93 30.56 23.51
CA GLY A 11 -6.12 30.09 22.37
C GLY A 11 -4.61 30.16 22.59
N ARG A 12 -4.13 31.13 23.38
CA ARG A 12 -2.69 31.30 23.61
C ARG A 12 -2.10 30.33 24.62
N ALA A 13 -2.93 29.67 25.44
CA ALA A 13 -2.48 28.64 26.38
C ALA A 13 -2.36 27.28 25.66
N GLN A 14 -3.34 26.92 24.82
CA GLN A 14 -3.27 25.71 23.97
C GLN A 14 -2.09 25.76 23.00
N ASP A 15 -1.83 26.90 22.35
CA ASP A 15 -0.68 27.06 21.44
C ASP A 15 0.67 26.89 22.16
N VAL A 16 0.75 27.27 23.45
CA VAL A 16 1.97 27.19 24.25
C VAL A 16 2.18 25.78 24.79
N GLU A 17 1.11 25.12 25.24
CA GLU A 17 1.14 23.74 25.71
C GLU A 17 1.46 22.78 24.55
N GLU A 18 0.86 22.98 23.36
CA GLU A 18 1.19 22.24 22.14
C GLU A 18 2.63 22.52 21.65
N PHE A 19 3.12 23.74 21.85
CA PHE A 19 4.52 24.09 21.56
C PHE A 19 5.51 23.43 22.51
N TYR A 20 5.20 23.31 23.80
CA TYR A 20 6.03 22.58 24.76
C TYR A 20 5.92 21.05 24.56
N ALA A 21 4.74 20.52 24.24
CA ALA A 21 4.55 19.12 23.87
C ALA A 21 5.39 18.74 22.64
N LYS A 22 5.35 19.55 21.56
CA LYS A 22 6.22 19.37 20.38
C LYS A 22 7.72 19.47 20.65
N MET A 23 8.14 20.11 21.76
CA MET A 23 9.55 20.13 22.18
C MET A 23 9.95 18.88 22.97
N LEU A 24 8.98 18.19 23.57
CA LEU A 24 9.16 16.91 24.25
C LEU A 24 9.05 15.74 23.27
N GLU A 25 8.46 15.92 22.10
CA GLU A 25 8.38 14.89 21.07
C GLU A 25 9.67 14.80 20.23
N LYS A 26 10.23 13.60 20.07
CA LYS A 26 11.34 13.31 19.15
C LYS A 26 10.88 12.31 18.09
N GLU A 27 11.05 12.65 16.82
CA GLU A 27 10.82 11.73 15.70
C GLU A 27 11.96 10.69 15.70
N VAL A 28 11.67 9.46 16.12
CA VAL A 28 12.62 8.35 16.08
C VAL A 28 12.39 7.60 14.76
N GLU A 29 13.38 7.63 13.87
CA GLU A 29 13.32 6.91 12.59
C GLU A 29 13.49 5.39 12.81
N VAL A 30 12.59 4.60 12.25
CA VAL A 30 12.70 3.13 12.26
C VAL A 30 13.80 2.72 11.27
N VAL A 31 14.73 1.91 11.75
CA VAL A 31 15.79 1.31 10.93
C VAL A 31 15.15 0.23 10.04
N ASP A 32 15.18 0.43 8.73
CA ASP A 32 14.64 -0.48 7.69
C ASP A 32 13.19 -1.01 7.89
N PRO A 33 12.16 -0.13 7.86
CA PRO A 33 10.77 -0.55 7.95
C PRO A 33 10.38 -1.40 6.73
N VAL A 34 9.62 -2.47 6.98
CA VAL A 34 9.08 -3.33 5.91
C VAL A 34 8.07 -2.55 5.09
N LYS A 35 8.47 -2.14 3.88
CA LYS A 35 7.59 -1.42 2.95
C LYS A 35 6.77 -2.37 2.11
N ARG A 36 5.46 -2.13 2.08
CA ARG A 36 4.50 -2.87 1.26
C ARG A 36 4.07 -2.02 0.06
N PRO A 37 3.45 -2.62 -0.97
CA PRO A 37 3.08 -1.88 -2.17
C PRO A 37 2.10 -0.74 -1.87
N GLU A 38 2.38 0.44 -2.41
CA GLU A 38 1.48 1.60 -2.36
C GLU A 38 0.58 1.62 -3.59
N ILE A 39 -0.66 2.08 -3.40
CA ILE A 39 -1.65 2.18 -4.47
C ILE A 39 -1.87 3.66 -4.77
N GLY A 40 -1.69 4.03 -6.03
CA GLY A 40 -1.95 5.37 -6.55
C GLY A 40 -3.13 5.36 -7.52
N VAL A 41 -3.98 6.37 -7.41
CA VAL A 41 -5.02 6.66 -8.41
C VAL A 41 -4.84 8.10 -8.87
N SER A 42 -4.73 8.30 -10.18
CA SER A 42 -4.56 9.61 -10.78
C SER A 42 -5.69 9.96 -11.74
N ALA A 43 -6.01 11.25 -11.79
CA ALA A 43 -6.87 11.83 -12.79
C ALA A 43 -6.21 13.10 -13.35
N GLY A 44 -6.34 13.31 -14.65
CA GLY A 44 -5.67 14.41 -15.32
C GLY A 44 -6.14 14.63 -16.74
N MET A 45 -5.49 15.57 -17.42
CA MET A 45 -5.79 15.94 -18.80
C MET A 45 -4.73 15.38 -19.74
N ILE A 46 -5.19 14.75 -20.82
CA ILE A 46 -4.37 14.21 -21.91
C ILE A 46 -4.43 15.18 -23.08
N HIS A 47 -3.26 15.63 -23.53
CA HIS A 47 -3.08 16.50 -24.66
C HIS A 47 -2.29 15.74 -25.74
N TYR A 48 -2.89 15.56 -26.92
CA TYR A 48 -2.23 14.92 -28.06
C TYR A 48 -1.16 15.83 -28.67
N LEU A 49 -0.03 15.25 -29.05
CA LEU A 49 1.12 15.94 -29.64
C LEU A 49 1.56 15.16 -30.88
N GLY A 50 1.05 15.57 -32.04
CA GLY A 50 1.41 14.98 -33.32
C GLY A 50 1.28 16.00 -34.43
N ASP A 51 1.09 15.49 -35.64
CA ASP A 51 0.99 16.32 -36.83
C ASP A 51 -0.42 16.91 -37.01
N ILE A 52 -1.47 16.25 -36.50
CA ILE A 52 -2.83 16.79 -36.37
C ILE A 52 -2.97 17.55 -35.04
N ARG A 53 -3.49 18.78 -35.09
CA ARG A 53 -3.59 19.65 -33.90
C ARG A 53 -4.82 19.37 -33.04
N TYR A 54 -4.72 19.69 -31.76
CA TYR A 54 -5.86 19.69 -30.83
C TYR A 54 -6.77 20.92 -31.06
N ARG A 55 -8.06 20.80 -30.70
CA ARG A 55 -9.13 21.80 -30.95
C ARG A 55 -8.85 23.21 -30.41
N ALA A 56 -7.89 23.36 -29.50
CA ALA A 56 -7.39 24.62 -28.99
C ALA A 56 -5.91 24.44 -28.59
N ASP A 57 -5.01 25.26 -29.12
CA ASP A 57 -3.56 25.27 -28.82
C ASP A 57 -3.26 25.78 -27.39
N ASN A 58 -4.02 25.34 -26.38
CA ASN A 58 -3.75 25.59 -24.97
C ASN A 58 -3.41 24.26 -24.30
N GLY A 59 -2.18 24.13 -23.79
CA GLY A 59 -1.70 22.90 -23.12
C GLY A 59 -2.46 22.49 -21.83
N MET A 60 -3.49 23.26 -21.42
CA MET A 60 -4.42 22.92 -20.34
C MET A 60 -5.79 22.44 -20.84
N LEU A 61 -6.00 22.33 -22.14
CA LEU A 61 -7.21 21.76 -22.74
C LEU A 61 -6.87 20.38 -23.31
N GLY A 62 -7.65 19.37 -22.95
CA GLY A 62 -7.36 17.97 -23.23
C GLY A 62 -8.53 17.08 -22.82
N ASN A 63 -8.41 15.79 -23.11
CA ASN A 63 -9.38 14.80 -22.67
C ASN A 63 -9.05 14.32 -21.26
N LEU A 64 -10.07 13.88 -20.52
CA LEU A 64 -9.83 13.28 -19.20
C LEU A 64 -9.13 11.92 -19.35
N GLY A 65 -8.11 11.69 -18.52
CA GLY A 65 -7.38 10.43 -18.41
C GLY A 65 -7.24 10.01 -16.95
N THR A 66 -7.24 8.69 -16.73
CA THR A 66 -7.13 8.10 -15.40
C THR A 66 -6.05 7.03 -15.40
N THR A 67 -5.22 7.02 -14.35
CA THR A 67 -4.21 5.98 -14.16
C THR A 67 -4.37 5.34 -12.79
N VAL A 68 -4.15 4.03 -12.72
CA VAL A 68 -3.98 3.30 -11.47
C VAL A 68 -2.56 2.78 -11.45
N SER A 69 -1.83 3.03 -10.37
CA SER A 69 -0.45 2.59 -10.21
C SER A 69 -0.28 1.78 -8.92
N VAL A 70 0.54 0.75 -8.98
CA VAL A 70 1.01 0.03 -7.80
C VAL A 70 2.53 0.14 -7.77
N GLY A 71 3.06 0.72 -6.70
CA GLY A 71 4.48 1.04 -6.56
C GLY A 71 5.12 0.35 -5.37
N THR A 72 6.42 0.07 -5.47
CA THR A 72 7.23 -0.31 -4.30
C THR A 72 8.59 0.37 -4.36
N LEU A 73 9.12 0.72 -3.19
CA LEU A 73 10.45 1.31 -3.06
C LEU A 73 11.52 0.22 -3.14
N ILE A 74 12.59 0.47 -3.90
CA ILE A 74 13.68 -0.47 -4.12
C ILE A 74 15.00 0.15 -3.62
N GLY A 75 15.75 -0.64 -2.86
CA GLY A 75 17.09 -0.32 -2.40
C GLY A 75 17.16 0.36 -1.03
N SER A 76 18.30 0.21 -0.37
CA SER A 76 18.56 0.70 0.99
C SER A 76 18.51 2.23 1.13
N ALA A 77 18.84 2.95 0.05
CA ALA A 77 18.82 4.41 0.03
C ALA A 77 17.42 5.03 -0.14
N ARG A 78 16.38 4.21 -0.36
CA ARG A 78 14.97 4.65 -0.54
C ARG A 78 14.76 5.70 -1.65
N GLN A 79 15.70 5.77 -2.59
CA GLN A 79 15.71 6.77 -3.67
C GLN A 79 15.04 6.31 -4.96
N MET A 80 14.91 4.99 -5.13
CA MET A 80 14.35 4.39 -6.33
C MET A 80 12.99 3.75 -6.01
N ARG A 81 12.02 3.96 -6.89
CA ARG A 81 10.71 3.33 -6.83
C ARG A 81 10.42 2.65 -8.16
N MET A 82 9.89 1.44 -8.11
CA MET A 82 9.37 0.76 -9.28
C MET A 82 7.86 0.78 -9.23
N ASN A 83 7.23 1.22 -10.31
CA ASN A 83 5.79 1.30 -10.43
C ASN A 83 5.32 0.43 -11.59
N VAL A 84 4.17 -0.21 -11.41
CA VAL A 84 3.38 -0.78 -12.50
C VAL A 84 2.14 0.08 -12.62
N MET A 85 1.85 0.57 -13.82
CA MET A 85 0.74 1.48 -14.08
C MET A 85 -0.18 0.95 -15.17
N ILE A 86 -1.46 1.26 -15.00
CA ILE A 86 -2.51 0.99 -15.96
C ILE A 86 -3.23 2.31 -16.22
N MET A 87 -3.18 2.79 -17.45
CA MET A 87 -3.76 4.06 -17.86
C MET A 87 -4.90 3.85 -18.86
N PHE A 88 -5.99 4.58 -18.66
CA PHE A 88 -7.12 4.67 -19.57
C PHE A 88 -7.27 6.11 -20.03
N GLY A 89 -7.39 6.29 -21.35
CA GLY A 89 -7.42 7.62 -21.92
C GLY A 89 -8.04 7.71 -23.29
N GLN A 90 -8.19 8.95 -23.72
CA GLN A 90 -8.66 9.29 -25.05
C GLN A 90 -7.79 10.40 -25.65
N LEU A 91 -7.42 10.26 -26.90
CA LEU A 91 -6.82 11.30 -27.72
C LEU A 91 -7.88 11.82 -28.68
N GLU A 92 -7.88 13.12 -28.96
CA GLU A 92 -8.68 13.70 -30.04
C GLU A 92 -7.89 14.80 -30.73
N GLY A 93 -8.18 15.05 -31.99
CA GLY A 93 -7.53 16.11 -32.75
C GLY A 93 -8.26 16.38 -34.06
N GLN A 94 -8.03 17.56 -34.62
CA GLN A 94 -8.54 17.97 -35.92
C GLN A 94 -7.71 19.13 -36.49
N ASP A 95 -7.46 19.09 -37.80
CA ASP A 95 -6.79 20.14 -38.56
C ASP A 95 -7.66 20.45 -39.78
N TRP A 96 -8.31 21.61 -39.76
CA TRP A 96 -9.24 22.01 -40.81
C TRP A 96 -8.52 22.35 -42.12
N GLU A 97 -7.27 22.85 -42.08
CA GLU A 97 -6.49 23.19 -43.27
C GLU A 97 -6.13 21.91 -44.03
N LYS A 98 -5.61 20.91 -43.31
CA LYS A 98 -5.34 19.59 -43.89
C LYS A 98 -6.61 18.92 -44.38
N SER A 99 -7.70 18.98 -43.61
CA SER A 99 -8.98 18.41 -44.01
C SER A 99 -9.55 19.04 -45.28
N TYR A 100 -9.40 20.36 -45.46
CA TYR A 100 -9.77 21.06 -46.69
C TYR A 100 -8.99 20.53 -47.91
N VAL A 101 -7.68 20.38 -47.78
CA VAL A 101 -6.82 19.82 -48.85
C VAL A 101 -7.26 18.40 -49.19
N MET A 102 -7.55 17.56 -48.18
CA MET A 102 -8.02 16.18 -48.40
C MET A 102 -9.39 16.14 -49.09
N ASN A 103 -10.32 17.03 -48.70
CA ASN A 103 -11.66 17.09 -49.29
C ASN A 103 -11.71 17.67 -50.71
N SER A 104 -10.74 18.51 -51.06
CA SER A 104 -10.62 19.17 -52.38
C SER A 104 -9.63 18.46 -53.32
N TRP A 105 -9.08 17.33 -52.89
CA TRP A 105 -8.11 16.57 -53.67
C TRP A 105 -8.68 16.06 -54.99
N THR A 106 -7.87 16.12 -56.05
CA THR A 106 -8.31 15.82 -57.41
C THR A 106 -8.56 14.35 -57.69
N ASP A 107 -7.96 13.44 -56.90
CA ASP A 107 -8.12 12.00 -57.02
C ASP A 107 -8.89 11.44 -55.80
N PRO A 108 -10.22 11.33 -55.87
CA PRO A 108 -11.00 10.97 -54.69
C PRO A 108 -10.86 9.49 -54.36
N ILE A 109 -10.72 9.18 -53.07
CA ILE A 109 -10.63 7.80 -52.57
C ILE A 109 -11.93 7.06 -52.85
N ARG A 110 -11.81 5.84 -53.38
CA ARG A 110 -12.95 4.97 -53.66
C ARG A 110 -12.81 3.67 -52.89
N LEU A 111 -13.80 3.37 -52.07
CA LEU A 111 -13.91 2.10 -51.34
C LEU A 111 -15.29 1.51 -51.61
N ASN A 112 -15.34 0.28 -52.12
CA ASN A 112 -16.59 -0.42 -52.49
C ASN A 112 -17.52 0.42 -53.39
N GLU A 113 -16.96 1.06 -54.43
CA GLU A 113 -17.67 1.92 -55.38
C GLU A 113 -18.24 3.23 -54.80
N GLU A 114 -18.11 3.47 -53.49
CA GLU A 114 -18.43 4.74 -52.83
C GLU A 114 -17.23 5.68 -52.86
N VAL A 115 -17.49 6.98 -53.11
CA VAL A 115 -16.47 8.02 -53.04
C VAL A 115 -16.38 8.56 -51.61
N TRP A 116 -15.19 8.52 -51.03
CA TRP A 116 -14.92 8.95 -49.66
C TRP A 116 -14.28 10.34 -49.61
N TYR A 117 -14.71 11.15 -48.64
CA TYR A 117 -14.14 12.46 -48.33
C TYR A 117 -13.60 12.45 -46.89
N PRO A 118 -12.42 11.88 -46.66
CA PRO A 118 -11.85 11.81 -45.32
C PRO A 118 -11.47 13.20 -44.80
N SER A 119 -11.52 13.36 -43.48
CA SER A 119 -10.98 14.52 -42.77
C SER A 119 -9.89 14.06 -41.80
N THR A 120 -9.15 14.98 -41.18
CA THR A 120 -8.13 14.63 -40.19
C THR A 120 -8.69 14.46 -38.78
N ALA A 121 -10.00 14.51 -38.62
CA ALA A 121 -10.57 14.67 -37.30
C ALA A 121 -10.85 13.31 -36.67
N PHE A 122 -10.09 13.01 -35.63
CA PHE A 122 -9.94 11.68 -35.07
C PHE A 122 -10.21 11.65 -33.57
N LYS A 123 -10.52 10.46 -33.09
CA LYS A 123 -10.62 10.12 -31.68
C LYS A 123 -10.07 8.72 -31.46
N THR A 124 -9.16 8.60 -30.52
CA THR A 124 -8.46 7.36 -30.24
C THR A 124 -8.61 7.02 -28.78
N GLN A 125 -9.32 5.92 -28.51
CA GLN A 125 -9.38 5.36 -27.17
C GLN A 125 -8.20 4.44 -26.98
N PHE A 126 -7.53 4.56 -25.84
CA PHE A 126 -6.38 3.73 -25.55
C PHE A 126 -6.38 3.22 -24.11
N PHE A 127 -5.65 2.13 -23.96
CA PHE A 127 -5.36 1.45 -22.73
C PHE A 127 -3.87 1.15 -22.70
N GLU A 128 -3.16 1.65 -21.70
CA GLU A 128 -1.72 1.47 -21.56
C GLU A 128 -1.42 0.65 -20.30
N ILE A 129 -0.55 -0.34 -20.42
CA ILE A 129 0.09 -1.03 -19.30
C ILE A 129 1.58 -0.75 -19.39
N GLY A 130 2.13 -0.17 -18.33
CA GLY A 130 3.54 0.20 -18.28
C GLY A 130 4.18 -0.16 -16.95
N PHE A 131 5.49 -0.24 -16.96
CA PHE A 131 6.32 -0.19 -15.76
C PHE A 131 7.16 1.08 -15.80
N SER A 132 7.44 1.67 -14.66
CA SER A 132 8.30 2.85 -14.57
C SER A 132 9.25 2.79 -13.38
N TRP A 133 10.42 3.40 -13.59
CA TRP A 133 11.48 3.56 -12.62
C TRP A 133 11.56 5.03 -12.24
N GLU A 134 11.30 5.31 -10.98
CA GLU A 134 11.27 6.64 -10.43
C GLU A 134 12.51 6.87 -9.56
N TYR A 135 13.12 8.03 -9.71
CA TYR A 135 14.21 8.52 -8.87
C TYR A 135 13.77 9.81 -8.18
N ASN A 136 13.82 9.82 -6.85
CA ASN A 136 13.43 10.98 -6.05
C ASN A 136 14.66 11.81 -5.62
N PHE A 137 14.50 13.14 -5.61
CA PHE A 137 15.59 14.08 -5.33
C PHE A 137 15.48 14.70 -3.92
N TRP A 138 15.03 13.94 -2.93
CA TRP A 138 14.78 14.47 -1.57
C TRP A 138 16.00 15.17 -0.94
N HIS A 139 17.21 14.74 -1.32
CA HIS A 139 18.47 15.30 -0.82
C HIS A 139 18.72 16.76 -1.24
N LEU A 140 18.06 17.25 -2.29
CA LEU A 140 18.25 18.62 -2.80
C LEU A 140 17.44 19.67 -2.00
N LEU A 141 16.41 19.27 -1.25
CA LEU A 141 15.47 20.20 -0.60
C LEU A 141 15.49 20.16 0.94
N GLY A 142 16.46 19.45 1.53
CA GLY A 142 16.64 19.37 2.99
C GLY A 142 15.77 18.30 3.67
N LYS A 143 15.90 18.18 5.00
CA LYS A 143 15.29 17.08 5.80
C LYS A 143 13.76 17.16 5.95
N ARG A 144 13.11 18.26 5.56
CA ARG A 144 11.65 18.42 5.74
C ARG A 144 10.90 17.73 4.61
N LYS A 145 10.03 16.75 4.96
CA LYS A 145 9.27 15.88 4.03
C LYS A 145 8.16 16.58 3.23
N THR A 146 8.13 17.91 3.12
CA THR A 146 6.96 18.66 2.60
C THR A 146 6.77 18.55 1.08
N ALA A 147 7.84 18.50 0.30
CA ALA A 147 7.76 18.36 -1.16
C ALA A 147 8.97 17.56 -1.69
N ARG A 148 8.72 16.47 -2.42
CA ARG A 148 9.76 15.63 -3.02
C ARG A 148 9.63 15.63 -4.54
N PRO A 149 10.50 16.36 -5.27
CA PRO A 149 10.55 16.27 -6.71
C PRO A 149 11.11 14.91 -7.13
N TYR A 150 10.58 14.38 -8.21
CA TYR A 150 11.05 13.13 -8.79
C TYR A 150 11.05 13.20 -10.31
N VAL A 151 11.82 12.31 -10.90
CA VAL A 151 11.77 11.97 -12.32
C VAL A 151 11.46 10.49 -12.44
N SER A 152 10.67 10.12 -13.44
CA SER A 152 10.35 8.73 -13.73
C SER A 152 10.52 8.43 -15.21
N LEU A 153 11.04 7.26 -15.51
CA LEU A 153 11.22 6.74 -16.86
C LEU A 153 10.63 5.35 -16.92
N GLY A 154 9.75 5.10 -17.89
CA GLY A 154 9.10 3.82 -18.05
C GLY A 154 9.12 3.27 -19.45
N GLY A 155 8.54 2.08 -19.56
CA GLY A 155 8.27 1.39 -20.82
C GLY A 155 6.99 0.58 -20.67
N GLY A 156 6.24 0.48 -21.76
CA GLY A 156 4.95 -0.19 -21.73
C GLY A 156 4.42 -0.55 -23.11
N LEU A 157 3.22 -1.12 -23.09
CA LEU A 157 2.44 -1.43 -24.27
C LEU A 157 1.13 -0.64 -24.19
N MET A 158 0.79 0.01 -25.29
CA MET A 158 -0.47 0.72 -25.46
C MET A 158 -1.32 0.01 -26.50
N ILE A 159 -2.54 -0.34 -26.11
CA ILE A 159 -3.58 -0.85 -26.99
C ILE A 159 -4.46 0.34 -27.37
N PHE A 160 -4.68 0.58 -28.66
CA PHE A 160 -5.40 1.77 -29.12
C PHE A 160 -6.37 1.47 -30.25
N THR A 161 -7.46 2.22 -30.31
CA THR A 161 -8.48 2.10 -31.37
C THR A 161 -8.76 3.48 -31.95
N PRO A 162 -8.14 3.81 -33.10
CA PRO A 162 -8.32 5.10 -33.75
C PRO A 162 -9.58 5.12 -34.60
N LYS A 163 -10.39 6.15 -34.44
CA LYS A 163 -11.62 6.36 -35.20
C LYS A 163 -11.68 7.75 -35.79
N GLY A 164 -12.13 7.84 -37.04
CA GLY A 164 -12.41 9.10 -37.74
C GLY A 164 -13.90 9.44 -37.67
N ASP A 165 -14.21 10.74 -37.63
CA ASP A 165 -15.58 11.24 -37.82
C ASP A 165 -15.61 12.00 -39.15
N TYR A 166 -16.12 11.30 -40.16
CA TYR A 166 -16.13 11.68 -41.57
C TYR A 166 -17.55 11.91 -42.07
N LYS A 167 -18.55 11.30 -41.42
CA LYS A 167 -19.95 11.30 -41.82
C LYS A 167 -20.84 11.77 -40.68
N ASN A 168 -21.94 12.41 -41.04
CA ASN A 168 -22.99 12.77 -40.08
C ASN A 168 -23.91 11.57 -39.77
N LYS A 169 -24.87 11.76 -38.86
CA LYS A 169 -25.95 10.80 -38.54
C LYS A 169 -26.74 10.27 -39.74
N ASN A 170 -26.82 11.02 -40.84
CA ASN A 170 -27.52 10.64 -42.07
C ASN A 170 -26.59 9.95 -43.08
N ASN A 171 -25.33 9.69 -42.71
CA ASN A 171 -24.29 9.09 -43.54
C ASN A 171 -23.75 10.00 -44.67
N ASP A 172 -23.99 11.32 -44.59
CA ASP A 172 -23.41 12.31 -45.51
C ASP A 172 -22.02 12.74 -45.03
N PHE A 173 -21.07 12.87 -45.96
CA PHE A 173 -19.70 13.28 -45.62
C PHE A 173 -19.59 14.75 -45.24
N TYR A 174 -18.77 15.01 -44.22
CA TYR A 174 -18.33 16.34 -43.87
C TYR A 174 -17.31 16.87 -44.87
N ARG A 175 -17.45 18.14 -45.25
CA ARG A 175 -16.53 18.85 -46.13
C ARG A 175 -16.14 20.18 -45.53
N TYR A 176 -14.84 20.38 -45.35
CA TYR A 176 -14.30 21.67 -44.97
C TYR A 176 -14.22 22.59 -46.20
N TRP A 177 -14.48 23.88 -46.00
CA TRP A 177 -14.27 24.93 -47.00
C TRP A 177 -13.02 25.74 -46.68
N ALA A 178 -12.58 26.59 -47.62
CA ALA A 178 -11.36 27.39 -47.49
C ALA A 178 -11.36 28.37 -46.30
N ASP A 179 -12.55 28.70 -45.78
CA ASP A 179 -12.73 29.57 -44.60
C ASP A 179 -12.72 28.80 -43.26
N GLY A 180 -12.46 27.49 -43.29
CA GLY A 180 -12.45 26.62 -42.12
C GLY A 180 -13.83 26.23 -41.59
N THR A 181 -14.90 26.62 -42.30
CA THR A 181 -16.25 26.22 -41.94
C THR A 181 -16.59 24.84 -42.49
N LEU A 182 -17.52 24.16 -41.82
CA LEU A 182 -17.88 22.77 -42.11
C LEU A 182 -19.27 22.70 -42.77
N HIS A 183 -19.37 21.93 -43.85
CA HIS A 183 -20.55 21.80 -44.70
C HIS A 183 -20.74 20.34 -45.15
N LEU A 184 -21.88 20.05 -45.80
CA LEU A 184 -22.13 18.74 -46.45
C LEU A 184 -21.90 18.78 -47.97
N TYR A 185 -21.80 19.97 -48.56
CA TYR A 185 -21.62 20.20 -49.98
C TYR A 185 -20.20 20.67 -50.30
N ALA A 186 -19.72 20.37 -51.51
CA ALA A 186 -18.47 20.97 -51.98
C ALA A 186 -18.65 22.49 -52.14
N GLU A 187 -17.58 23.25 -51.95
CA GLU A 187 -17.62 24.72 -52.00
C GLU A 187 -18.12 25.26 -53.35
N ASN A 188 -17.86 24.51 -54.43
CA ASN A 188 -18.25 24.83 -55.80
C ASN A 188 -19.41 23.96 -56.31
N ASP A 189 -20.17 23.30 -55.43
CA ASP A 189 -21.26 22.40 -55.83
C ASP A 189 -22.44 23.19 -56.45
N PRO A 190 -22.83 22.93 -57.72
CA PRO A 190 -23.98 23.59 -58.34
C PRO A 190 -25.31 23.27 -57.64
N ALA A 191 -25.38 22.17 -56.89
CA ALA A 191 -26.57 21.76 -56.15
C ALA A 191 -26.68 22.40 -54.76
N ALA A 192 -25.64 23.13 -54.30
CA ALA A 192 -25.67 23.79 -53.01
C ALA A 192 -26.67 24.97 -53.00
N PRO A 193 -27.50 25.11 -51.94
CA PRO A 193 -28.38 26.26 -51.76
C PRO A 193 -27.62 27.61 -51.83
N PRO A 194 -28.23 28.68 -52.40
CA PRO A 194 -27.55 29.96 -52.61
C PRO A 194 -27.19 30.70 -51.30
N ASP A 195 -27.82 30.35 -50.18
CA ASP A 195 -27.56 30.95 -48.86
C ASP A 195 -26.50 30.14 -48.10
N LYS A 196 -25.22 30.47 -48.33
CA LYS A 196 -24.06 29.78 -47.74
C LYS A 196 -24.06 29.72 -46.20
N LYS A 197 -24.73 30.66 -45.51
CA LYS A 197 -24.81 30.67 -44.04
C LYS A 197 -25.74 29.60 -43.47
N LYS A 198 -26.70 29.10 -44.25
CA LYS A 198 -27.61 28.02 -43.83
C LYS A 198 -27.02 26.63 -44.02
N LEU A 199 -25.84 26.53 -44.63
CA LEU A 199 -25.15 25.27 -44.92
C LEU A 199 -24.15 24.88 -43.82
N LEU A 200 -23.92 25.77 -42.85
CA LEU A 200 -23.05 25.51 -41.70
C LEU A 200 -23.54 24.31 -40.92
N VAL A 201 -22.71 23.28 -40.81
CA VAL A 201 -22.96 22.09 -40.03
C VAL A 201 -21.93 21.97 -38.91
N THR A 202 -22.34 21.41 -37.78
CA THR A 202 -21.45 20.99 -36.72
C THR A 202 -21.29 19.48 -36.75
N ARG A 203 -20.07 18.99 -36.48
CA ARG A 203 -19.82 17.55 -36.33
C ARG A 203 -20.70 16.96 -35.24
N ASP A 204 -21.18 15.74 -35.48
CA ASP A 204 -21.98 15.00 -34.50
C ASP A 204 -21.11 14.26 -33.46
N ARG A 205 -19.81 14.10 -33.74
CA ARG A 205 -18.79 13.49 -32.86
C ARG A 205 -19.07 12.03 -32.55
N ASN A 206 -19.68 11.30 -33.48
CA ASN A 206 -19.96 9.87 -33.33
C ASN A 206 -18.76 8.97 -33.64
N TYR A 207 -17.76 9.45 -34.39
CA TYR A 207 -16.52 8.73 -34.73
C TYR A 207 -16.80 7.30 -35.21
N GLU A 208 -17.53 7.23 -36.31
CA GLU A 208 -18.10 6.03 -36.90
C GLU A 208 -17.12 5.22 -37.75
N THR A 209 -16.06 5.86 -38.27
CA THR A 209 -15.13 5.22 -39.19
C THR A 209 -13.94 4.61 -38.43
N ASP A 210 -13.77 3.29 -38.47
CA ASP A 210 -12.61 2.61 -37.88
C ASP A 210 -11.39 2.74 -38.80
N LEU A 211 -10.39 3.53 -38.39
CA LEU A 211 -9.20 3.82 -39.20
C LEU A 211 -8.26 2.62 -39.32
N LYS A 212 -8.41 1.62 -38.45
CA LYS A 212 -7.61 0.40 -38.48
C LYS A 212 -8.04 -0.56 -39.59
N SER A 213 -9.35 -0.66 -39.83
CA SER A 213 -9.92 -1.66 -40.74
C SER A 213 -10.35 -1.07 -42.09
N THR A 214 -10.60 0.23 -42.13
CA THR A 214 -11.01 0.93 -43.35
C THR A 214 -9.77 1.30 -44.16
N ASN A 215 -9.37 0.44 -45.11
CA ASN A 215 -8.23 0.66 -46.00
C ASN A 215 -8.51 1.80 -47.00
N LEU A 216 -8.61 3.04 -46.50
CA LEU A 216 -8.94 4.23 -47.29
C LEU A 216 -7.75 4.75 -48.08
N PHE A 217 -6.54 4.67 -47.49
CA PHE A 217 -5.34 5.27 -48.06
C PHE A 217 -4.35 4.24 -48.62
N GLY A 218 -4.78 2.99 -48.84
CA GLY A 218 -3.86 1.90 -49.16
C GLY A 218 -3.06 1.40 -47.95
N ILE A 219 -3.52 1.73 -46.74
CA ILE A 219 -2.93 1.28 -45.48
C ILE A 219 -3.54 -0.07 -45.14
N ASP A 220 -2.69 -1.10 -45.12
CA ASP A 220 -3.09 -2.43 -44.67
C ASP A 220 -3.57 -2.39 -43.21
N PRO A 221 -4.56 -3.22 -42.84
CA PRO A 221 -5.01 -3.29 -41.45
C PRO A 221 -3.86 -3.53 -40.49
N PHE A 222 -3.69 -2.65 -39.51
CA PHE A 222 -2.57 -2.69 -38.57
C PHE A 222 -2.99 -3.23 -37.20
N PRO A 223 -2.06 -3.84 -36.44
CA PRO A 223 -2.36 -4.29 -35.08
C PRO A 223 -2.59 -3.09 -34.15
N PRO A 224 -3.61 -3.12 -33.27
CA PRO A 224 -3.95 -2.02 -32.37
C PRO A 224 -3.03 -1.96 -31.15
N VAL A 225 -1.73 -2.24 -31.30
CA VAL A 225 -0.75 -2.33 -30.20
C VAL A 225 0.53 -1.63 -30.59
N THR A 226 1.02 -0.74 -29.73
CA THR A 226 2.31 -0.05 -29.88
C THR A 226 3.09 -0.09 -28.58
N ALA A 227 4.42 0.00 -28.66
CA ALA A 227 5.23 0.32 -27.49
C ALA A 227 5.07 1.81 -27.14
N VAL A 228 5.17 2.12 -25.85
CA VAL A 228 5.12 3.49 -25.32
C VAL A 228 6.18 3.66 -24.24
N PHE A 229 6.83 4.82 -24.23
CA PHE A 229 7.88 5.19 -23.29
C PHE A 229 7.47 6.46 -22.55
N PRO A 230 6.85 6.32 -21.36
CA PRO A 230 6.51 7.46 -20.51
C PRO A 230 7.76 8.05 -19.86
N VAL A 231 7.90 9.37 -19.96
CA VAL A 231 8.86 10.18 -19.20
C VAL A 231 8.05 11.12 -18.31
N GLU A 232 8.18 11.00 -17.01
CA GLU A 232 7.36 11.73 -16.05
C GLU A 232 8.22 12.60 -15.12
N LEU A 233 7.71 13.79 -14.83
CA LEU A 233 8.26 14.73 -13.86
C LEU A 233 7.15 15.12 -12.91
N GLY A 234 7.44 15.11 -11.61
CA GLY A 234 6.42 15.45 -10.63
C GLY A 234 6.98 15.85 -9.28
N VAL A 235 6.06 16.24 -8.40
CA VAL A 235 6.33 16.59 -7.01
C VAL A 235 5.33 15.88 -6.12
N ASP A 236 5.86 15.12 -5.15
CA ASP A 236 5.09 14.46 -4.11
C ASP A 236 4.94 15.40 -2.90
N MET A 237 3.70 15.57 -2.45
CA MET A 237 3.30 16.37 -1.30
C MET A 237 2.64 15.45 -0.26
N TYR A 238 3.33 15.21 0.86
CA TYR A 238 2.84 14.34 1.92
C TYR A 238 1.80 15.08 2.77
N LEU A 239 0.56 14.56 2.79
CA LEU A 239 -0.51 15.05 3.66
C LEU A 239 -0.47 14.38 5.03
N SER A 240 -0.01 13.13 5.08
CA SER A 240 0.19 12.28 6.25
C SER A 240 1.32 11.29 5.96
N GLU A 241 1.71 10.46 6.93
CA GLU A 241 2.67 9.37 6.74
C GLU A 241 2.18 8.33 5.72
N ARG A 242 0.86 8.16 5.59
CA ARG A 242 0.22 7.14 4.74
C ARG A 242 -0.45 7.68 3.48
N VAL A 243 -0.60 9.01 3.38
CA VAL A 243 -1.33 9.65 2.28
C VAL A 243 -0.51 10.78 1.72
N TYR A 244 -0.23 10.73 0.42
CA TYR A 244 0.41 11.82 -0.27
C TYR A 244 -0.29 12.11 -1.60
N MET A 245 -0.26 13.38 -1.98
CA MET A 245 -0.73 13.83 -3.28
C MET A 245 0.47 14.07 -4.18
N ARG A 246 0.32 13.75 -5.46
CA ARG A 246 1.34 13.90 -6.47
C ARG A 246 0.83 14.81 -7.57
N LEU A 247 1.56 15.87 -7.87
CA LEU A 247 1.33 16.69 -9.05
C LEU A 247 2.38 16.32 -10.09
N PHE A 248 1.94 15.93 -11.28
CA PHE A 248 2.86 15.38 -12.28
C PHE A 248 2.48 15.78 -13.70
N THR A 249 3.48 15.71 -14.57
CA THR A 249 3.34 15.79 -16.02
C THR A 249 4.16 14.66 -16.64
N SER A 250 3.53 13.85 -17.48
CA SER A 250 4.16 12.74 -18.19
C SER A 250 4.05 12.94 -19.69
N LEU A 251 5.15 12.71 -20.40
CA LEU A 251 5.22 12.68 -21.86
C LEU A 251 5.33 11.22 -22.30
N HIS A 252 4.34 10.74 -23.03
CA HIS A 252 4.26 9.38 -23.54
C HIS A 252 4.71 9.37 -24.99
N LEU A 253 5.90 8.83 -25.23
CA LEU A 253 6.49 8.69 -26.56
C LEU A 253 6.05 7.35 -27.14
N THR A 254 5.29 7.34 -28.24
CA THR A 254 4.96 6.08 -28.91
C THR A 254 5.99 5.75 -29.98
N ILE A 255 5.89 4.58 -30.61
CA ILE A 255 6.74 4.20 -31.76
C ILE A 255 5.95 4.16 -33.07
N THR A 256 4.72 4.67 -33.06
CA THR A 256 3.78 4.60 -34.17
C THR A 256 3.32 6.00 -34.57
N ASP A 257 2.91 6.12 -35.82
CA ASP A 257 2.41 7.34 -36.48
C ASP A 257 0.96 7.11 -36.96
N LEU A 258 0.23 6.31 -36.19
CA LEU A 258 -1.09 5.76 -36.55
C LEU A 258 -2.12 5.97 -35.44
N LEU A 259 -1.78 6.75 -34.40
CA LEU A 259 -2.73 7.04 -33.33
C LEU A 259 -3.87 7.91 -33.83
N ASP A 260 -3.64 8.74 -34.83
CA ASP A 260 -4.66 9.56 -35.49
C ASP A 260 -5.06 9.03 -36.88
N GLY A 261 -4.33 8.02 -37.37
CA GLY A 261 -4.52 7.44 -38.70
C GLY A 261 -3.96 8.30 -39.84
N TYR A 262 -3.13 9.30 -39.54
CA TYR A 262 -2.46 10.14 -40.52
C TYR A 262 -0.96 9.87 -40.48
N ASN A 263 -0.48 9.05 -41.40
CA ASN A 263 0.94 8.75 -41.51
C ASN A 263 1.59 9.44 -42.72
N LYS A 264 2.90 9.24 -42.87
CA LYS A 264 3.66 9.66 -44.06
C LYS A 264 3.04 9.25 -45.40
N ASP A 265 2.40 8.08 -45.51
CA ASP A 265 1.77 7.62 -46.75
C ASP A 265 0.51 8.43 -47.07
N VAL A 266 -0.34 8.70 -46.06
CA VAL A 266 -1.48 9.63 -46.18
C VAL A 266 -0.99 11.02 -46.59
N ALA A 267 0.02 11.55 -45.91
CA ALA A 267 0.59 12.86 -46.24
C ALA A 267 1.07 12.91 -47.70
N SER A 268 1.81 11.88 -48.13
CA SER A 268 2.35 11.79 -49.49
C SER A 268 1.27 11.66 -50.55
N HIS A 269 0.18 10.93 -50.28
CA HIS A 269 -0.97 10.80 -51.18
C HIS A 269 -1.58 12.17 -51.52
N TYR A 270 -1.65 13.08 -50.54
CA TYR A 270 -2.19 14.43 -50.71
C TYR A 270 -1.13 15.49 -51.02
N GLY A 271 0.11 15.09 -51.35
CA GLY A 271 1.21 16.03 -51.62
C GLY A 271 1.64 16.87 -50.41
N MET A 272 1.30 16.46 -49.20
CA MET A 272 1.66 17.09 -47.94
C MET A 272 2.97 16.51 -47.40
N LYS A 273 3.68 17.29 -46.57
CA LYS A 273 4.85 16.81 -45.83
C LYS A 273 4.44 16.40 -44.44
N ASP A 274 4.79 15.17 -44.09
CA ASP A 274 4.81 14.74 -42.70
C ASP A 274 5.91 15.52 -41.95
N LYS A 275 5.53 16.13 -40.83
CA LYS A 275 6.39 16.95 -39.96
C LYS A 275 6.79 16.23 -38.68
N PHE A 276 6.05 15.20 -38.27
CA PHE A 276 6.21 14.51 -37.00
C PHE A 276 6.05 13.01 -37.24
N PRO A 277 7.14 12.26 -37.41
CA PRO A 277 7.09 10.85 -37.84
C PRO A 277 6.64 9.88 -36.73
N ILE A 278 6.23 10.40 -35.56
CA ILE A 278 5.87 9.65 -34.37
C ILE A 278 4.84 10.46 -33.59
N ASP A 279 3.78 9.77 -33.17
CA ASP A 279 2.76 10.31 -32.30
C ASP A 279 3.18 10.31 -30.83
N MET A 280 2.87 11.39 -30.13
CA MET A 280 3.10 11.54 -28.70
C MET A 280 1.86 12.09 -28.01
N PHE A 281 1.80 11.95 -26.69
CA PHE A 281 0.83 12.68 -25.90
C PHE A 281 1.41 13.05 -24.54
N MET A 282 0.90 14.14 -23.99
CA MET A 282 1.25 14.62 -22.66
C MET A 282 0.07 14.39 -21.73
N TYR A 283 0.31 13.88 -20.53
CA TYR A 283 -0.68 13.67 -19.49
C TYR A 283 -0.26 14.45 -18.24
N THR A 284 -1.07 15.44 -17.86
CA THR A 284 -0.81 16.28 -16.69
C THR A 284 -1.95 16.12 -15.71
N GLY A 285 -1.64 15.79 -14.46
CA GLY A 285 -2.66 15.36 -13.51
C GLY A 285 -2.25 15.44 -12.06
N LEU A 286 -3.21 15.04 -11.23
CA LEU A 286 -3.05 14.85 -9.79
C LEU A 286 -3.26 13.38 -9.48
N ALA A 287 -2.41 12.81 -8.62
CA ALA A 287 -2.57 11.48 -8.09
C ALA A 287 -2.70 11.51 -6.58
N LEU A 288 -3.55 10.63 -6.05
CA LEU A 288 -3.63 10.34 -4.63
C LEU A 288 -3.01 8.97 -4.40
N HIS A 289 -2.02 8.91 -3.53
CA HIS A 289 -1.35 7.67 -3.16
C HIS A 289 -1.68 7.32 -1.72
N LEU A 290 -1.98 6.04 -1.51
CA LEU A 290 -2.34 5.44 -0.24
C LEU A 290 -1.38 4.32 0.08
N ASP A 291 -0.72 4.43 1.23
CA ASP A 291 0.04 3.36 1.84
C ASP A 291 -0.80 2.71 2.94
N LEU A 292 -1.35 1.54 2.64
CA LEU A 292 -2.29 0.85 3.53
C LEU A 292 -1.60 -0.09 4.52
N PHE A 293 -0.40 -0.56 4.22
CA PHE A 293 0.17 -1.74 4.88
C PHE A 293 1.64 -1.62 5.28
N SER A 294 2.34 -0.54 4.93
CA SER A 294 3.72 -0.36 5.39
C SER A 294 3.78 -0.03 6.88
N GLN A 295 4.87 -0.47 7.53
CA GLN A 295 5.21 -0.04 8.89
C GLN A 295 5.47 1.48 8.92
N ARG A 296 5.18 2.13 10.05
CA ARG A 296 5.42 3.58 10.21
C ARG A 296 6.91 3.87 10.08
N GLU A 297 7.26 4.93 9.35
CA GLU A 297 8.67 5.33 9.15
C GLU A 297 9.28 5.96 10.40
N ALA A 298 8.44 6.57 11.24
CA ALA A 298 8.86 7.17 12.47
C ALA A 298 7.76 7.08 13.52
N TYR A 299 8.18 7.09 14.77
CA TYR A 299 7.30 7.27 15.90
C TYR A 299 7.57 8.64 16.53
N ILE A 300 6.50 9.35 16.84
CA ILE A 300 6.55 10.53 17.68
C ILE A 300 6.52 10.00 19.12
N MET A 301 7.64 10.12 19.83
CA MET A 301 7.79 9.61 21.19
C MET A 301 8.18 10.75 22.14
N ASP A 302 7.65 10.71 23.35
CA ASP A 302 8.01 11.63 24.43
C ASP A 302 9.47 11.44 24.85
N GLN A 303 10.17 12.56 25.09
CA GLN A 303 11.60 12.66 25.34
C GLN A 303 12.08 11.81 26.53
N GLU A 304 11.20 11.50 27.48
CA GLU A 304 11.51 10.65 28.63
C GLU A 304 12.04 9.26 28.22
N PHE A 305 11.64 8.74 27.06
CA PHE A 305 12.06 7.43 26.58
C PHE A 305 13.17 7.47 25.52
N ALA A 306 13.53 8.65 25.00
CA ALA A 306 14.45 8.79 23.86
C ALA A 306 15.95 8.76 24.23
N ASP A 307 16.28 8.90 25.51
CA ASP A 307 17.66 9.01 26.01
C ASP A 307 18.17 7.72 26.70
N ILE A 308 17.37 6.65 26.74
CA ILE A 308 17.81 5.37 27.32
C ILE A 308 18.67 4.64 26.28
N GLN A 309 19.99 4.66 26.47
CA GLN A 309 20.98 4.15 25.49
C GLN A 309 20.93 2.64 25.20
N ASP A 310 20.13 1.85 25.93
CA ASP A 310 20.02 0.39 25.76
C ASP A 310 18.56 -0.10 25.90
N PHE A 311 17.57 0.74 25.55
CA PHE A 311 16.18 0.30 25.58
C PHE A 311 15.85 -0.50 24.32
N ASP A 312 15.48 -1.77 24.50
CA ASP A 312 15.05 -2.63 23.40
C ASP A 312 13.62 -2.26 22.99
N TYR A 313 13.52 -1.29 22.08
CA TYR A 313 12.25 -0.80 21.56
C TYR A 313 11.49 -1.87 20.75
N GLU A 314 12.16 -2.92 20.24
CA GLU A 314 11.47 -4.02 19.56
C GLU A 314 10.65 -4.82 20.57
N VAL A 315 11.20 -5.05 21.77
CA VAL A 315 10.48 -5.73 22.87
C VAL A 315 9.37 -4.85 23.44
N PHE A 316 9.60 -3.54 23.59
CA PHE A 316 8.58 -2.65 24.17
C PHE A 316 7.35 -2.46 23.28
N LEU A 317 7.54 -2.48 21.96
CA LEU A 317 6.48 -2.39 20.95
C LEU A 317 6.07 -3.77 20.42
N ALA A 318 6.50 -4.86 21.05
CA ALA A 318 6.07 -6.19 20.71
C ALA A 318 4.63 -6.43 21.15
N ASP A 319 3.97 -7.30 20.40
CA ASP A 319 2.68 -7.90 20.68
C ASP A 319 2.90 -9.40 20.38
N GLN A 320 3.16 -10.17 21.44
CA GLN A 320 3.65 -11.54 21.34
C GLN A 320 2.56 -12.50 20.87
N ASP A 321 1.32 -12.28 21.28
CA ASP A 321 0.16 -13.13 20.96
C ASP A 321 -0.69 -12.61 19.78
N ASN A 322 -0.38 -11.41 19.29
CA ASN A 322 -0.99 -10.74 18.15
C ASN A 322 -2.49 -10.46 18.33
N ASP A 323 -2.89 -10.15 19.56
CA ASP A 323 -4.27 -9.77 19.89
C ASP A 323 -4.57 -8.27 19.60
N GLY A 324 -3.53 -7.47 19.35
CA GLY A 324 -3.60 -6.04 19.04
C GLY A 324 -3.31 -5.11 20.21
N VAL A 325 -3.00 -5.64 21.40
CA VAL A 325 -2.52 -4.91 22.58
C VAL A 325 -1.03 -5.18 22.78
N LEU A 326 -0.26 -4.13 23.05
CA LEU A 326 1.19 -4.27 23.25
C LEU A 326 1.48 -5.01 24.57
N ASP A 327 2.52 -5.84 24.60
CA ASP A 327 2.88 -6.70 25.76
C ASP A 327 2.98 -5.91 27.09
N HIS A 328 3.39 -4.65 27.05
CA HIS A 328 3.54 -3.81 28.25
C HIS A 328 2.22 -3.21 28.76
N LEU A 329 1.15 -3.25 27.95
CA LEU A 329 -0.21 -2.82 28.29
C LEU A 329 -1.16 -4.01 28.46
N ASP A 330 -0.76 -5.19 27.97
CA ASP A 330 -1.55 -6.41 28.02
C ASP A 330 -1.57 -7.03 29.43
N GLN A 331 -2.77 -7.30 29.93
CA GLN A 331 -3.00 -7.96 31.21
C GLN A 331 -3.17 -9.48 31.08
N CYS A 332 -3.41 -9.97 29.86
CA CYS A 332 -3.69 -11.36 29.54
C CYS A 332 -2.72 -11.88 28.46
N PRO A 333 -1.42 -12.01 28.80
CA PRO A 333 -0.43 -12.53 27.86
C PRO A 333 -0.77 -13.98 27.52
N ASP A 334 -0.89 -14.29 26.24
CA ASP A 334 -1.33 -15.57 25.64
C ASP A 334 -2.81 -15.59 25.16
N THR A 335 -3.38 -14.45 24.80
CA THR A 335 -4.69 -14.40 24.15
C THR A 335 -4.62 -15.01 22.74
N PRO A 336 -5.49 -15.97 22.39
CA PRO A 336 -5.47 -16.57 21.06
C PRO A 336 -5.80 -15.56 19.95
N GLU A 337 -5.06 -15.62 18.85
CA GLU A 337 -5.28 -14.79 17.66
C GLU A 337 -6.75 -14.88 17.17
N ASN A 338 -7.37 -13.74 16.87
CA ASN A 338 -8.77 -13.57 16.45
C ASN A 338 -9.87 -13.76 17.53
N VAL A 339 -9.51 -13.85 18.81
CA VAL A 339 -10.48 -13.74 19.91
C VAL A 339 -10.87 -12.27 20.11
N ALA A 340 -12.13 -12.02 20.46
CA ALA A 340 -12.57 -10.68 20.81
C ALA A 340 -12.06 -10.32 22.21
N ILE A 341 -11.27 -9.25 22.29
CA ILE A 341 -10.66 -8.76 23.52
C ILE A 341 -11.25 -7.42 23.97
N ASP A 342 -11.00 -7.07 25.22
CA ASP A 342 -11.26 -5.75 25.76
C ASP A 342 -10.07 -4.78 25.54
N SER A 343 -10.11 -3.61 26.17
CA SER A 343 -9.07 -2.58 26.01
C SER A 343 -7.73 -2.92 26.68
N VAL A 344 -7.64 -4.03 27.42
CA VAL A 344 -6.45 -4.44 28.17
C VAL A 344 -5.91 -5.80 27.71
N GLY A 345 -6.36 -6.32 26.57
CA GLY A 345 -5.89 -7.59 25.99
C GLY A 345 -6.60 -8.82 26.55
N CYS A 346 -7.57 -8.66 27.44
CA CYS A 346 -8.26 -9.79 28.03
C CYS A 346 -9.45 -10.23 27.18
N PRO A 347 -9.65 -11.55 26.96
CA PRO A 347 -10.83 -12.08 26.28
C PRO A 347 -12.13 -11.60 26.93
N LEU A 348 -13.12 -11.27 26.10
CA LEU A 348 -14.43 -10.86 26.60
C LEU A 348 -15.10 -12.00 27.39
N ASP A 349 -15.61 -11.64 28.56
CA ASP A 349 -16.46 -12.46 29.43
C ASP A 349 -17.74 -11.66 29.69
N THR A 350 -18.78 -11.97 28.92
CA THR A 350 -20.02 -11.18 28.84
C THR A 350 -20.87 -11.31 30.10
N ASP A 351 -20.94 -12.50 30.70
CA ASP A 351 -21.77 -12.79 31.88
C ASP A 351 -20.98 -12.80 33.20
N ARG A 352 -19.66 -12.67 33.12
CA ARG A 352 -18.71 -12.51 34.23
C ARG A 352 -18.67 -13.73 35.14
N ASP A 353 -18.85 -14.92 34.59
CA ASP A 353 -18.74 -16.18 35.33
C ASP A 353 -17.28 -16.67 35.48
N GLY A 354 -16.33 -16.01 34.80
CA GLY A 354 -14.90 -16.29 34.83
C GLY A 354 -14.42 -17.19 33.69
N VAL A 355 -15.31 -17.64 32.79
CA VAL A 355 -14.96 -18.36 31.57
C VAL A 355 -15.13 -17.41 30.37
N PRO A 356 -14.08 -17.13 29.59
CA PRO A 356 -14.21 -16.29 28.40
C PRO A 356 -15.25 -16.79 27.40
N ASP A 357 -15.94 -15.86 26.72
CA ASP A 357 -17.05 -16.14 25.78
C ASP A 357 -16.68 -17.15 24.68
N TYR A 358 -15.41 -17.24 24.31
CA TYR A 358 -14.93 -18.17 23.27
C TYR A 358 -14.74 -19.62 23.77
N LEU A 359 -14.62 -19.83 25.09
CA LEU A 359 -14.57 -21.12 25.76
C LEU A 359 -15.89 -21.49 26.43
N ASP A 360 -16.73 -20.49 26.70
CA ASP A 360 -17.99 -20.66 27.39
C ASP A 360 -19.06 -21.32 26.49
N LYS A 361 -19.58 -22.47 26.94
CA LYS A 361 -20.70 -23.16 26.28
C LYS A 361 -22.06 -22.53 26.59
N GLN A 362 -22.14 -21.70 27.62
CA GLN A 362 -23.36 -21.11 28.15
C GLN A 362 -23.21 -19.59 28.41
N LEU A 363 -23.09 -18.81 27.33
CA LEU A 363 -22.91 -17.33 27.26
C LEU A 363 -23.80 -16.41 28.14
N ASN A 364 -24.76 -16.95 28.90
CA ASN A 364 -25.64 -16.18 29.78
C ASN A 364 -25.93 -16.95 31.08
N THR A 365 -24.90 -17.31 31.80
CA THR A 365 -24.97 -17.81 33.17
C THR A 365 -25.44 -16.69 34.12
N PRO A 366 -26.37 -16.97 35.06
CA PRO A 366 -26.74 -16.01 36.09
C PRO A 366 -25.54 -15.52 36.90
N GLU A 367 -25.45 -14.20 37.10
CA GLU A 367 -24.38 -13.55 37.86
C GLU A 367 -24.20 -14.19 39.25
N GLY A 368 -22.98 -14.68 39.52
CA GLY A 368 -22.60 -15.33 40.78
C GLY A 368 -22.95 -16.81 40.90
N GLN A 369 -23.48 -17.45 39.85
CA GLN A 369 -23.66 -18.90 39.81
C GLN A 369 -22.32 -19.59 39.51
N PRO A 370 -21.92 -20.62 40.28
CA PRO A 370 -20.69 -21.36 39.98
C PRO A 370 -20.86 -22.17 38.70
N VAL A 371 -19.83 -22.11 37.84
CA VAL A 371 -19.74 -22.83 36.57
C VAL A 371 -18.58 -23.81 36.57
N ASP A 372 -18.64 -24.79 35.67
CA ASP A 372 -17.52 -25.71 35.41
C ASP A 372 -16.49 -25.08 34.45
N ALA A 373 -15.47 -25.86 34.06
CA ALA A 373 -14.41 -25.39 33.16
C ALA A 373 -14.88 -25.07 31.73
N ASP A 374 -16.12 -25.42 31.38
CA ASP A 374 -16.74 -25.14 30.09
C ASP A 374 -17.79 -24.00 30.20
N GLY A 375 -17.87 -23.29 31.34
CA GLY A 375 -18.85 -22.23 31.58
C GLY A 375 -20.28 -22.72 31.82
N VAL A 376 -20.48 -24.03 32.05
CA VAL A 376 -21.81 -24.58 32.28
C VAL A 376 -22.18 -24.47 33.77
N SER A 377 -23.39 -23.96 34.02
CA SER A 377 -23.94 -23.83 35.37
C SER A 377 -23.92 -25.13 36.17
N MET A 378 -23.27 -25.11 37.33
CA MET A 378 -23.18 -26.25 38.23
C MET A 378 -24.38 -26.30 39.18
N SER A 379 -24.84 -27.51 39.49
CA SER A 379 -25.85 -27.74 40.51
C SER A 379 -25.21 -27.87 41.90
N GLU A 380 -26.02 -27.73 42.95
CA GLU A 380 -25.57 -27.90 44.33
C GLU A 380 -24.97 -29.30 44.59
N ALA A 381 -25.40 -30.32 43.83
CA ALA A 381 -24.84 -31.67 43.90
C ALA A 381 -23.39 -31.73 43.34
N ASP A 382 -23.09 -30.96 42.30
CA ASP A 382 -21.78 -30.95 41.64
C ASP A 382 -20.72 -30.20 42.48
N LEU A 383 -21.16 -29.26 43.33
CA LEU A 383 -20.31 -28.52 44.26
C LEU A 383 -19.94 -29.33 45.52
N THR A 384 -20.60 -30.46 45.75
CA THR A 384 -20.27 -31.33 46.89
C THR A 384 -19.17 -32.32 46.53
N LEU A 385 -18.08 -32.31 47.30
CA LEU A 385 -17.10 -33.40 47.24
C LEU A 385 -17.84 -34.74 47.43
N PRO A 386 -17.55 -35.78 46.62
CA PRO A 386 -18.15 -37.08 46.82
C PRO A 386 -17.95 -37.49 48.28
N GLN A 387 -19.05 -37.67 49.04
CA GLN A 387 -18.97 -37.96 50.47
C GLN A 387 -18.28 -39.31 50.78
N ASP A 388 -18.06 -40.14 49.77
CA ASP A 388 -17.46 -41.48 49.85
C ASP A 388 -16.07 -41.57 49.18
N ILE A 389 -15.21 -40.56 49.32
CA ILE A 389 -13.79 -40.75 48.98
C ILE A 389 -13.16 -41.64 50.06
N GLN A 390 -12.99 -42.93 49.78
CA GLN A 390 -12.22 -43.80 50.67
C GLN A 390 -10.78 -43.29 50.77
N PRO A 391 -10.23 -43.06 51.98
CA PRO A 391 -8.87 -42.56 52.14
C PRO A 391 -7.88 -43.57 51.54
N LEU A 392 -7.21 -43.17 50.46
CA LEU A 392 -6.12 -43.94 49.86
C LEU A 392 -4.86 -43.77 50.71
N ALA A 393 -4.20 -44.88 51.01
CA ALA A 393 -2.91 -44.88 51.69
C ALA A 393 -1.87 -44.10 50.86
N ARG A 394 -1.03 -43.30 51.54
CA ARG A 394 -0.10 -42.33 50.92
C ARG A 394 0.89 -42.96 49.93
N ASP A 395 1.23 -44.23 50.15
CA ASP A 395 2.08 -45.05 49.28
C ASP A 395 1.41 -45.32 47.91
N ARG A 396 0.08 -45.44 47.87
CA ARG A 396 -0.67 -45.62 46.62
C ARG A 396 -0.80 -44.33 45.81
N VAL A 397 -0.90 -43.18 46.47
CA VAL A 397 -1.01 -41.88 45.77
C VAL A 397 0.25 -41.57 44.95
N ARG A 398 1.44 -42.00 45.42
CA ARG A 398 2.71 -41.85 44.70
C ARG A 398 2.81 -42.69 43.41
N GLN A 399 1.98 -43.73 43.24
CA GLN A 399 1.99 -44.53 42.01
C GLN A 399 1.22 -43.88 40.85
N TYR A 400 0.30 -42.95 41.13
CA TYR A 400 -0.57 -42.35 40.10
C TYR A 400 -0.17 -40.93 39.70
N THR A 401 0.65 -40.25 40.51
CA THR A 401 1.21 -38.94 40.17
C THR A 401 2.63 -39.12 39.62
N SER A 402 2.74 -39.45 38.33
CA SER A 402 4.02 -39.32 37.63
C SER A 402 4.29 -37.84 37.38
N MET A 403 5.02 -37.18 38.28
CA MET A 403 5.74 -35.97 37.88
C MET A 403 6.65 -36.35 36.69
N SER A 404 6.74 -35.50 35.67
CA SER A 404 7.57 -35.78 34.51
C SER A 404 8.99 -36.15 34.97
N LYS A 405 9.53 -37.25 34.42
CA LYS A 405 10.89 -37.73 34.74
C LYS A 405 11.98 -36.69 34.44
N GLU A 406 11.66 -35.70 33.62
CA GLU A 406 12.57 -34.65 33.17
C GLU A 406 12.79 -33.55 34.23
N TRP A 407 11.83 -33.31 35.13
CA TRP A 407 11.88 -32.17 36.06
C TRP A 407 12.17 -32.55 37.52
N SER A 408 12.34 -33.83 37.81
CA SER A 408 12.63 -34.31 39.17
C SER A 408 13.74 -35.35 39.19
N LYS A 409 14.98 -34.90 39.35
CA LYS A 409 16.05 -35.80 39.82
C LYS A 409 15.87 -36.01 41.32
N VAL A 410 15.55 -37.24 41.71
CA VAL A 410 15.42 -37.62 43.12
C VAL A 410 16.76 -38.17 43.61
N TYR A 411 17.39 -37.46 44.54
CA TYR A 411 18.61 -37.93 45.21
C TYR A 411 18.22 -38.75 46.44
N THR A 412 18.77 -39.96 46.55
CA THR A 412 18.52 -40.85 47.69
C THR A 412 19.82 -41.11 48.43
N PHE A 413 19.96 -40.57 49.64
CA PHE A 413 21.16 -40.72 50.45
C PHE A 413 21.03 -41.92 51.40
N LYS A 414 22.02 -42.81 51.41
CA LYS A 414 22.07 -43.95 52.33
C LYS A 414 22.82 -43.57 53.60
N GLY A 415 22.09 -43.03 54.58
CA GLY A 415 22.62 -42.66 55.89
C GLY A 415 23.15 -41.22 55.97
N LYS A 416 23.50 -40.78 57.19
CA LYS A 416 23.94 -39.40 57.51
C LYS A 416 25.44 -39.13 57.25
N GLN A 417 26.11 -39.95 56.44
CA GLN A 417 27.52 -39.74 56.14
C GLN A 417 27.65 -38.88 54.87
N ILE A 418 28.51 -37.86 54.93
CA ILE A 418 28.81 -36.99 53.80
C ILE A 418 29.38 -37.86 52.65
N PRO A 419 28.80 -37.79 51.43
CA PRO A 419 29.34 -38.46 50.26
C PRO A 419 30.79 -38.05 49.99
N GLU A 420 31.64 -38.98 49.55
CA GLU A 420 33.09 -38.72 49.36
C GLU A 420 33.38 -37.47 48.50
N LYS A 421 32.53 -37.19 47.52
CA LYS A 421 32.64 -36.02 46.65
C LYS A 421 32.39 -34.68 47.34
N PHE A 422 31.67 -34.66 48.46
CA PHE A 422 31.34 -33.45 49.22
C PHE A 422 32.19 -33.28 50.49
N LEU A 423 33.12 -34.21 50.77
CA LEU A 423 34.05 -34.07 51.89
C LEU A 423 34.95 -32.83 51.78
N VAL A 424 35.16 -32.33 50.56
CA VAL A 424 35.91 -31.08 50.33
C VAL A 424 35.12 -29.82 50.69
N VAL A 425 33.80 -29.92 50.87
CA VAL A 425 32.91 -28.81 51.23
C VAL A 425 32.87 -28.60 52.74
N ASP A 426 32.93 -29.69 53.51
CA ASP A 426 33.08 -29.70 54.97
C ASP A 426 34.47 -29.18 55.35
N THR A 427 34.55 -27.88 55.63
CA THR A 427 35.80 -27.14 55.81
C THR A 427 36.27 -27.23 57.26
N ASP A 428 35.34 -27.41 58.21
CA ASP A 428 35.64 -27.52 59.64
C ASP A 428 35.73 -28.98 60.13
N GLY A 429 35.36 -29.95 59.31
CA GLY A 429 35.55 -31.38 59.51
C GLY A 429 34.61 -31.96 60.56
N ASP A 430 33.47 -31.32 60.81
CA ASP A 430 32.52 -31.74 61.84
C ASP A 430 31.56 -32.86 61.38
N GLY A 431 31.64 -33.23 60.09
CA GLY A 431 30.80 -34.26 59.49
C GLY A 431 29.38 -33.78 59.16
N TYR A 432 29.14 -32.47 59.16
CA TYR A 432 27.91 -31.80 58.79
C TYR A 432 28.19 -30.66 57.80
N ILE A 433 27.40 -30.56 56.73
CA ILE A 433 27.59 -29.45 55.79
C ILE A 433 26.73 -28.27 56.26
N SER A 434 27.34 -27.21 56.76
CA SER A 434 26.63 -26.01 57.17
C SER A 434 26.12 -25.19 55.99
N TYR A 435 25.13 -24.33 56.23
CA TYR A 435 24.59 -23.42 55.20
C TYR A 435 25.69 -22.55 54.57
N ASP A 436 26.61 -22.03 55.39
CA ASP A 436 27.69 -21.17 54.93
C ASP A 436 28.69 -21.92 54.02
N GLU A 437 28.88 -23.23 54.23
CA GLU A 437 29.72 -24.07 53.39
C GLU A 437 29.05 -24.41 52.06
N VAL A 438 27.73 -24.63 52.05
CA VAL A 438 26.95 -24.76 50.82
C VAL A 438 27.06 -23.49 49.98
N ILE A 439 26.83 -22.32 50.58
CA ILE A 439 26.92 -21.04 49.87
C ILE A 439 28.33 -20.82 49.32
N ARG A 440 29.38 -21.10 50.11
CA ARG A 440 30.77 -20.99 49.65
C ARG A 440 31.07 -21.91 48.47
N ALA A 441 30.53 -23.13 48.46
CA ALA A 441 30.68 -24.07 47.36
C ALA A 441 29.93 -23.62 46.10
N VAL A 442 28.72 -23.07 46.25
CA VAL A 442 27.90 -22.53 45.16
C VAL A 442 28.55 -21.28 44.55
N ASP A 443 29.01 -20.35 45.38
CA ASP A 443 29.71 -19.14 44.93
C ASP A 443 31.02 -19.49 44.22
N GLY A 444 31.77 -20.48 44.73
CA GLY A 444 32.97 -20.99 44.08
C GLY A 444 32.72 -21.62 42.71
N PHE A 445 31.56 -22.27 42.53
CA PHE A 445 31.12 -22.78 41.24
C PHE A 445 30.83 -21.65 40.24
N PHE A 446 30.05 -20.64 40.64
CA PHE A 446 29.76 -19.48 39.78
C PHE A 446 30.99 -18.60 39.51
N GLY A 447 31.96 -18.58 40.42
CA GLY A 447 33.25 -17.89 40.26
C GLY A 447 34.23 -18.56 39.29
N GLY A 448 33.86 -19.68 38.65
CA GLY A 448 34.69 -20.39 37.67
C GLY A 448 35.87 -21.17 38.27
N GLY A 449 35.89 -21.35 39.60
CA GLY A 449 37.00 -21.97 40.34
C GLY A 449 36.72 -23.37 40.91
N GLY A 450 35.55 -23.97 40.61
CA GLY A 450 35.11 -25.22 41.24
C GLY A 450 35.36 -26.49 40.40
N SER A 451 35.53 -27.63 41.08
CA SER A 451 35.57 -28.98 40.48
C SER A 451 34.18 -29.62 40.32
N PHE A 452 33.12 -28.93 40.71
CA PHE A 452 31.74 -29.42 40.71
C PHE A 452 31.04 -29.15 39.39
N THR A 453 30.23 -30.11 38.92
CA THR A 453 29.30 -29.87 37.81
C THR A 453 28.00 -29.23 38.32
N PRO A 454 27.14 -28.69 37.43
CA PRO A 454 25.82 -28.21 37.82
C PRO A 454 25.01 -29.28 38.59
N GLU A 455 25.13 -30.55 38.19
CA GLU A 455 24.47 -31.67 38.87
C GLU A 455 24.98 -31.88 40.30
N ASP A 456 26.29 -31.70 40.53
CA ASP A 456 26.87 -31.83 41.86
C ASP A 456 26.35 -30.76 42.81
N ILE A 457 26.07 -29.54 42.32
CA ILE A 457 25.47 -28.47 43.11
C ILE A 457 24.04 -28.81 43.52
N TYR A 458 23.23 -29.35 42.60
CA TYR A 458 21.88 -29.80 42.93
C TYR A 458 21.89 -30.95 43.95
N GLU A 459 22.82 -31.90 43.81
CA GLU A 459 22.96 -33.01 44.76
C GLU A 459 23.50 -32.55 46.12
N LEU A 460 24.43 -31.59 46.16
CA LEU A 460 24.93 -30.99 47.40
C LEU A 460 23.80 -30.31 48.17
N ASN A 461 22.98 -29.52 47.47
CA ASN A 461 21.82 -28.86 48.06
C ASN A 461 20.80 -29.88 48.57
N ALA A 462 20.54 -30.94 47.78
CA ALA A 462 19.67 -32.02 48.23
C ALA A 462 20.21 -32.76 49.46
N PHE A 463 21.54 -32.96 49.55
CA PHE A 463 22.18 -33.57 50.73
C PHE A 463 22.07 -32.66 51.96
N PHE A 464 22.30 -31.35 51.80
CA PHE A 464 22.16 -30.35 52.87
C PHE A 464 20.77 -30.38 53.53
N PHE A 465 19.71 -30.57 52.74
CA PHE A 465 18.34 -30.71 53.26
C PHE A 465 18.02 -32.10 53.80
N ALA A 466 18.82 -33.12 53.48
CA ALA A 466 18.58 -34.52 53.84
C ALA A 466 19.33 -35.02 55.09
N GLN A 467 20.50 -34.45 55.40
CA GLN A 467 21.29 -34.72 56.62
C GLN A 467 20.52 -34.40 57.91
#